data_AF-A0A167JLW4-F1
#
_entry.id   AF-A0A167JLW4-F1
#
_cell.length_a   1.000
_cell.length_b   1.000
_cell.length_c   1.000
_cell.angle_alpha   90.00
_cell.angle_beta   90.00
_cell.angle_gamma   90.00
#
_symmetry.space_group_name_H-M   'P 1'
#
loop_
_entity.id
_entity.type
_entity.pdbx_description
1 polymer ?
#
loop_
_entity_poly.entity_id
_entity_poly.type
_entity_poly.pdbx_seq_one_letter_code
_entity_poly.pdbx_strand_id
1 'polypeptide(L)'
;MSINERLYACASLAGPLVDGDLGHADANAFHGLLTFEAAEFVERISLVPGWSTMSTLDLIIGVVKEDNSDLSYRFAIARWSKRKAQYDEDCASWKAAANEKDDGWRDKPMSSAQRFLIADTARLLEIEIPEAMNRGEAADWLDRKGAHLLYKQNG
;
A
#
# COMPACT_ATOMS: atom_id res chain seq x y z
N MET A 1 9.51 -11.74 -23.06
CA MET A 1 8.47 -10.71 -22.82
C MET A 1 8.05 -10.13 -24.17
N SER A 2 6.75 -10.07 -24.46
CA SER A 2 6.21 -9.39 -25.63
C SER A 2 6.38 -7.87 -25.51
N ILE A 3 6.23 -7.14 -26.63
CA ILE A 3 6.34 -5.67 -26.61
C ILE A 3 5.27 -5.03 -25.71
N ASN A 4 4.06 -5.60 -25.68
CA ASN A 4 2.96 -5.13 -24.85
C ASN A 4 3.21 -5.38 -23.37
N GLU A 5 3.73 -6.57 -23.03
CA GLU A 5 4.14 -6.90 -21.65
C GLU A 5 5.26 -5.96 -21.17
N ARG A 6 6.23 -5.65 -22.05
CA ARG A 6 7.31 -4.72 -21.73
C ARG A 6 6.80 -3.31 -21.49
N LEU A 7 5.92 -2.79 -22.35
CA LEU A 7 5.32 -1.48 -22.18
C LEU A 7 4.54 -1.39 -20.86
N TYR A 8 3.81 -2.45 -20.50
CA TYR A 8 3.09 -2.53 -19.24
C TYR A 8 4.02 -2.56 -18.01
N ALA A 9 5.11 -3.33 -18.06
CA ALA A 9 6.11 -3.36 -17.01
C ALA A 9 6.82 -1.99 -16.88
N CYS A 10 7.17 -1.35 -17.99
CA CYS A 10 7.78 -0.02 -17.99
C CYS A 10 6.88 1.05 -17.37
N ALA A 11 5.56 0.96 -17.57
CA ALA A 11 4.59 1.85 -16.94
C ALA A 11 4.56 1.71 -15.41
N SER A 12 5.03 0.57 -14.88
CA SER A 12 5.04 0.26 -13.44
C SER A 12 6.41 0.46 -12.77
N LEU A 13 7.51 0.28 -13.51
CA LEU A 13 8.88 0.18 -12.95
C LEU A 13 9.92 1.09 -13.62
N ALA A 14 9.63 1.70 -14.78
CA ALA A 14 10.58 2.34 -15.69
C ALA A 14 11.51 1.38 -16.47
N GLY A 15 11.98 1.85 -17.63
CA GLY A 15 12.73 1.05 -18.60
C GLY A 15 13.98 0.34 -18.05
N PRO A 16 14.89 1.05 -17.36
CA PRO A 16 16.12 0.43 -16.85
C PRO A 16 15.90 -0.74 -15.88
N LEU A 17 14.83 -0.68 -15.08
CA LEU A 17 14.47 -1.77 -14.16
C LEU A 17 13.92 -2.98 -14.92
N VAL A 18 13.16 -2.75 -15.99
CA VAL A 18 12.67 -3.81 -16.88
C VAL A 18 13.79 -4.44 -17.69
N ASP A 19 14.74 -3.64 -18.17
CA ASP A 19 15.93 -4.13 -18.86
C ASP A 19 16.85 -4.93 -17.91
N GLY A 20 16.75 -4.66 -16.60
CA GLY A 20 17.34 -5.42 -15.50
C GLY A 20 16.54 -6.64 -15.03
N ASP A 21 15.57 -7.12 -15.83
CA ASP A 21 14.77 -8.32 -15.58
C ASP A 21 13.82 -8.22 -14.37
N LEU A 22 13.29 -7.02 -14.11
CA LEU A 22 12.09 -6.84 -13.28
C LEU A 22 10.83 -6.78 -14.15
N GLY A 23 9.74 -7.39 -13.67
CA GLY A 23 8.45 -7.41 -14.32
C GLY A 23 7.37 -6.69 -13.51
N HIS A 24 6.17 -6.56 -14.08
CA HIS A 24 5.04 -5.91 -13.39
C HIS A 24 4.77 -6.48 -11.99
N ALA A 25 5.01 -7.78 -11.77
CA ALA A 25 4.85 -8.42 -10.47
C ALA A 25 5.75 -7.81 -9.38
N ASP A 26 6.90 -7.23 -9.75
CA ASP A 26 7.88 -6.63 -8.85
C ASP A 26 7.59 -5.15 -8.54
N ALA A 27 6.58 -4.56 -9.18
CA ALA A 27 6.25 -3.14 -9.03
C ALA A 27 5.96 -2.76 -7.57
N ASN A 28 5.20 -3.59 -6.85
CA ASN A 28 4.90 -3.33 -5.45
C ASN A 28 6.15 -3.40 -4.57
N ALA A 29 7.04 -4.36 -4.83
CA ALA A 29 8.31 -4.47 -4.10
C ALA A 29 9.22 -3.27 -4.38
N PHE A 30 9.33 -2.83 -5.64
CA PHE A 30 10.06 -1.62 -5.98
C PHE A 30 9.48 -0.39 -5.27
N HIS A 31 8.16 -0.20 -5.29
CA HIS A 31 7.55 0.89 -4.54
C HIS A 31 7.77 0.77 -3.03
N GLY A 32 7.82 -0.46 -2.50
CA GLY A 32 8.17 -0.74 -1.10
C GLY A 32 9.57 -0.26 -0.75
N LEU A 33 10.55 -0.52 -1.62
CA LEU A 33 11.91 -0.02 -1.46
C LEU A 33 11.94 1.50 -1.37
N LEU A 34 11.14 2.19 -2.18
CA LEU A 34 11.04 3.66 -2.17
C LEU A 34 10.41 4.24 -0.90
N THR A 35 9.86 3.41 -0.02
CA THR A 35 9.36 3.83 1.30
C THR A 35 10.43 3.82 2.38
N PHE A 36 11.64 3.33 2.09
CA PHE A 36 12.74 3.28 3.04
C PHE A 36 13.20 4.68 3.42
N GLU A 37 13.62 4.83 4.68
CA GLU A 37 14.47 5.96 5.04
C GLU A 37 15.88 5.75 4.50
N ALA A 38 16.62 6.85 4.29
CA ALA A 38 17.97 6.75 3.73
C ALA A 38 18.91 5.87 4.58
N ALA A 39 18.80 5.93 5.91
CA ALA A 39 19.61 5.12 6.82
C ALA A 39 19.27 3.62 6.71
N GLU A 40 17.99 3.29 6.68
CA GLU A 40 17.49 1.92 6.49
C GLU A 40 17.91 1.35 5.13
N PHE A 41 17.87 2.17 4.08
CA PHE A 41 18.35 1.75 2.76
C PHE A 41 19.84 1.42 2.77
N VAL A 42 20.67 2.25 3.41
CA VAL A 42 22.11 1.98 3.56
C VAL A 42 22.36 0.70 4.35
N GLU A 43 21.65 0.50 5.47
CA GLU A 43 21.74 -0.72 6.26
C GLU A 43 21.38 -1.94 5.41
N ARG A 44 20.27 -1.88 4.67
CA ARG A 44 19.80 -3.01 3.88
C ARG A 44 20.74 -3.37 2.73
N ILE A 45 21.22 -2.39 1.97
CA ILE A 45 22.16 -2.65 0.85
C ILE A 45 23.50 -3.14 1.37
N SER A 46 23.92 -2.76 2.58
CA SER A 46 25.19 -3.21 3.16
C SER A 46 25.24 -4.73 3.41
N LEU A 47 24.06 -5.36 3.51
CA LEU A 47 23.92 -6.81 3.63
C LEU A 47 24.09 -7.55 2.29
N VAL A 48 24.07 -6.83 1.15
CA VAL A 48 24.27 -7.42 -0.17
C VAL A 48 25.78 -7.66 -0.39
N PRO A 49 26.22 -8.89 -0.70
CA PRO A 49 27.63 -9.15 -0.96
C PRO A 49 28.17 -8.32 -2.12
N GLY A 50 29.26 -7.57 -1.88
CA GLY A 50 29.90 -6.74 -2.91
C GLY A 50 29.21 -5.40 -3.19
N TRP A 51 28.26 -4.98 -2.34
CA TRP A 51 27.42 -3.79 -2.56
C TRP A 51 28.20 -2.52 -2.92
N SER A 52 29.39 -2.33 -2.33
CA SER A 52 30.22 -1.13 -2.53
C SER A 52 30.82 -1.01 -3.93
N THR A 53 30.74 -2.07 -4.74
CA THR A 53 31.27 -2.12 -6.11
C THR A 53 30.17 -2.28 -7.16
N MET A 54 28.93 -2.51 -6.75
CA MET A 54 27.77 -2.65 -7.64
C MET A 54 27.28 -1.28 -8.12
N SER A 55 26.66 -1.26 -9.30
CA SER A 55 25.92 -0.08 -9.72
C SER A 55 24.68 0.10 -8.84
N THR A 56 24.19 1.34 -8.70
CA THR A 56 22.93 1.60 -7.99
C THR A 56 21.76 0.82 -8.58
N LEU A 57 21.75 0.63 -9.90
CA LEU A 57 20.69 -0.12 -10.58
C LEU A 57 20.71 -1.60 -10.17
N ASP A 58 21.89 -2.23 -10.17
CA ASP A 58 22.04 -3.64 -9.79
C ASP A 58 21.68 -3.87 -8.32
N LEU A 59 22.02 -2.92 -7.44
CA LEU A 59 21.60 -2.95 -6.03
C LEU A 59 20.09 -2.91 -5.89
N ILE A 60 19.42 -2.00 -6.58
CA ILE A 60 17.95 -1.89 -6.55
C ILE A 60 17.30 -3.19 -7.04
N ILE A 61 17.76 -3.71 -8.19
CA ILE A 61 17.23 -4.96 -8.75
C ILE A 61 17.45 -6.12 -7.79
N GLY A 62 18.66 -6.25 -7.24
CA GLY A 62 19.01 -7.33 -6.30
C GLY A 62 18.14 -7.30 -5.05
N VAL A 63 17.98 -6.12 -4.42
CA VAL A 63 17.14 -5.96 -3.22
C VAL A 63 15.66 -6.24 -3.53
N VAL A 64 15.14 -5.74 -4.65
CA VAL A 64 13.74 -5.97 -5.05
C VAL A 64 13.45 -7.44 -5.29
N LYS A 65 14.39 -8.19 -5.90
CA LYS A 65 14.23 -9.62 -6.14
C LYS A 65 14.31 -10.43 -4.84
N GLU A 66 15.31 -10.15 -4.00
CA GLU A 66 15.53 -10.89 -2.76
C GLU A 66 14.40 -10.68 -1.74
N ASP A 67 13.95 -9.43 -1.55
CA ASP A 67 12.98 -9.08 -0.50
C ASP A 67 11.56 -8.85 -1.02
N ASN A 68 11.24 -9.40 -2.19
CA ASN A 68 10.03 -9.03 -2.93
C ASN A 68 8.75 -9.05 -2.07
N SER A 69 8.58 -10.10 -1.25
CA SER A 69 7.40 -10.26 -0.40
C SER A 69 7.31 -9.21 0.71
N ASP A 70 8.42 -8.96 1.41
CA ASP A 70 8.49 -7.99 2.51
C ASP A 70 8.30 -6.56 2.00
N LEU A 71 8.99 -6.20 0.92
CA LEU A 71 8.84 -4.89 0.29
C LEU A 71 7.42 -4.69 -0.25
N SER A 72 6.82 -5.72 -0.86
CA SER A 72 5.43 -5.66 -1.32
C SER A 72 4.46 -5.45 -0.16
N TYR A 73 4.67 -6.12 0.97
CA TYR A 73 3.88 -5.93 2.18
C TYR A 73 4.06 -4.52 2.76
N ARG A 74 5.29 -4.04 2.84
CA ARG A 74 5.63 -2.69 3.27
C ARG A 74 4.94 -1.62 2.43
N PHE A 75 4.95 -1.77 1.11
CA PHE A 75 4.21 -0.89 0.21
C PHE A 75 2.70 -0.93 0.46
N ALA A 76 2.14 -2.13 0.67
CA ALA A 76 0.72 -2.28 0.98
C ALA A 76 0.34 -1.54 2.28
N ILE A 77 1.17 -1.62 3.33
CA ILE A 77 1.00 -0.86 4.57
C ILE A 77 1.09 0.64 4.31
N ALA A 78 2.14 1.12 3.63
CA ALA A 78 2.31 2.55 3.36
C ALA A 78 1.13 3.14 2.55
N ARG A 79 0.64 2.40 1.55
CA ARG A 79 -0.52 2.77 0.74
C ARG A 79 -1.80 2.80 1.57
N TRP A 80 -2.00 1.81 2.43
CA TRP A 80 -3.12 1.75 3.36
C TRP A 80 -3.10 2.94 4.33
N SER A 81 -1.96 3.23 4.96
CA SER A 81 -1.81 4.33 5.92
C SER A 81 -2.14 5.68 5.29
N LYS A 82 -1.68 5.92 4.06
CA LYS A 82 -2.02 7.14 3.31
C LYS A 82 -3.52 7.27 3.06
N ARG A 83 -4.19 6.18 2.66
CA ARG A 83 -5.64 6.17 2.44
C ARG A 83 -6.43 6.34 3.73
N LYS A 84 -5.98 5.72 4.81
CA LYS A 84 -6.58 5.87 6.14
C LYS A 84 -6.51 7.31 6.61
N ALA A 85 -5.35 7.96 6.46
CA ALA A 85 -5.18 9.37 6.81
C ALA A 85 -6.15 10.27 6.03
N GLN A 86 -6.30 10.07 4.71
CA GLN A 86 -7.26 10.82 3.91
C GLN A 86 -8.72 10.59 4.37
N TYR A 87 -9.07 9.33 4.64
CA TYR A 87 -10.40 8.98 5.14
C TYR A 87 -10.69 9.65 6.50
N ASP A 88 -9.69 9.68 7.39
CA ASP A 88 -9.83 10.30 8.71
C ASP A 88 -9.96 11.82 8.62
N GLU A 89 -9.22 12.47 7.71
CA GLU A 89 -9.36 13.89 7.40
C GLU A 89 -10.76 14.22 6.88
N ASP A 90 -11.28 13.42 5.94
CA ASP A 90 -12.64 13.57 5.42
C ASP A 90 -13.69 13.42 6.53
N CYS A 91 -13.50 12.45 7.43
CA CYS A 91 -14.37 12.24 8.59
C CYS A 91 -14.31 13.42 9.57
N ALA A 92 -13.11 13.95 9.85
CA ALA A 92 -12.91 15.08 10.73
C ALA A 92 -13.56 16.36 10.16
N SER A 93 -13.34 16.64 8.87
CA SER A 93 -13.97 17.74 8.15
C SER A 93 -15.50 17.64 8.19
N TRP A 94 -16.05 16.44 7.95
CA TRP A 94 -17.49 16.20 8.02
C TRP A 94 -18.08 16.42 9.42
N LYS A 95 -17.37 16.01 10.48
CA LYS A 95 -17.76 16.23 11.89
C LYS A 95 -17.71 17.72 12.27
N ALA A 96 -16.67 18.44 11.82
CA ALA A 96 -16.50 19.85 12.12
C ALA A 96 -17.57 20.74 11.44
N ALA A 97 -18.13 20.29 10.32
CA ALA A 97 -19.11 21.04 9.54
C ALA A 97 -20.51 21.18 10.19
N ALA A 98 -20.68 20.92 11.50
CA ALA A 98 -21.89 21.17 12.32
C ALA A 98 -23.21 21.12 11.53
N ASN A 99 -23.53 19.97 10.93
CA ASN A 99 -24.81 19.83 10.28
C ASN A 99 -25.71 19.05 11.22
N GLU A 100 -26.90 19.59 11.50
CA GLU A 100 -28.07 18.83 11.97
C GLU A 100 -28.32 17.70 10.96
N LYS A 101 -27.60 16.58 11.11
CA LYS A 101 -27.68 15.45 10.18
C LYS A 101 -28.46 14.36 10.86
N ASP A 102 -29.63 14.13 10.32
CA ASP A 102 -30.34 12.86 10.45
C ASP A 102 -29.40 11.69 10.10
N ASP A 103 -29.60 10.56 10.78
CA ASP A 103 -28.78 9.34 10.66
C ASP A 103 -28.90 8.67 9.28
N GLY A 104 -29.77 9.18 8.39
CA GLY A 104 -29.96 8.69 7.02
C GLY A 104 -28.71 8.76 6.12
N TRP A 105 -27.57 9.27 6.58
CA TRP A 105 -26.30 9.09 5.89
C TRP A 105 -25.75 7.66 6.00
N ARG A 106 -26.10 6.93 7.07
CA ARG A 106 -25.63 5.57 7.35
C ARG A 106 -26.18 4.56 6.34
N ASP A 107 -27.44 4.73 5.94
CA ASP A 107 -28.11 3.84 4.98
C ASP A 107 -27.71 4.07 3.52
N LYS A 108 -26.89 5.10 3.26
CA LYS A 108 -26.41 5.36 1.90
C LYS A 108 -25.45 4.26 1.43
N PRO A 109 -25.26 4.09 0.12
CA PRO A 109 -24.23 3.20 -0.39
C PRO A 109 -22.83 3.58 0.12
N MET A 110 -22.01 2.56 0.38
CA MET A 110 -20.59 2.71 0.73
C MET A 110 -19.87 3.62 -0.29
N SER A 111 -19.03 4.52 0.20
CA SER A 111 -18.23 5.39 -0.67
C SER A 111 -17.10 4.61 -1.35
N SER A 112 -16.62 5.11 -2.50
CA SER A 112 -15.47 4.50 -3.17
C SER A 112 -14.23 4.47 -2.26
N ALA A 113 -14.01 5.52 -1.46
CA ALA A 113 -12.91 5.58 -0.50
C ALA A 113 -13.02 4.47 0.57
N GLN A 114 -14.20 4.27 1.15
CA GLN A 114 -14.46 3.18 2.10
C GLN A 114 -14.23 1.81 1.44
N ARG A 115 -14.72 1.61 0.20
CA ARG A 115 -14.56 0.35 -0.53
C ARG A 115 -13.09 -0.02 -0.72
N PHE A 116 -12.26 0.91 -1.18
CA PHE A 116 -10.83 0.65 -1.36
C PHE A 116 -10.11 0.42 -0.04
N LEU A 117 -10.41 1.22 0.99
CA LEU A 117 -9.79 1.06 2.30
C LEU A 117 -10.16 -0.26 2.98
N ILE A 118 -11.41 -0.72 2.83
CA ILE A 118 -11.86 -2.04 3.28
C ILE A 118 -11.12 -3.15 2.56
N ALA A 119 -11.02 -3.08 1.22
CA ALA A 119 -10.32 -4.09 0.44
C ALA A 119 -8.84 -4.21 0.84
N ASP A 120 -8.14 -3.07 1.03
CA ASP A 120 -6.77 -3.06 1.52
C ASP A 120 -6.67 -3.64 2.93
N THR A 121 -7.57 -3.23 3.82
CA THR A 121 -7.58 -3.68 5.23
C THR A 121 -7.81 -5.18 5.33
N ALA A 122 -8.77 -5.71 4.58
CA ALA A 122 -9.07 -7.13 4.54
C ALA A 122 -7.89 -7.94 4.00
N ARG A 123 -7.24 -7.46 2.92
CA ARG A 123 -6.04 -8.08 2.36
C ARG A 123 -4.88 -8.11 3.36
N LEU A 124 -4.61 -7.01 4.05
CA LEU A 124 -3.51 -6.92 5.04
C LEU A 124 -3.77 -7.78 6.29
N LEU A 125 -5.04 -7.96 6.66
CA LEU A 125 -5.46 -8.84 7.74
C LEU A 125 -5.65 -10.30 7.30
N GLU A 126 -5.49 -10.60 6.01
CA GLU A 126 -5.74 -11.92 5.43
C GLU A 126 -7.14 -12.47 5.76
N ILE A 127 -8.14 -11.58 5.73
CA ILE A 127 -9.55 -11.94 5.93
C ILE A 127 -10.35 -11.74 4.66
N GLU A 128 -11.52 -12.37 4.60
CA GLU A 128 -12.46 -12.18 3.51
C GLU A 128 -12.94 -10.72 3.44
N ILE A 129 -13.08 -10.20 2.21
CA ILE A 129 -13.62 -8.87 1.98
C ILE A 129 -15.12 -8.92 2.28
N PRO A 130 -15.63 -8.14 3.25
CA PRO A 130 -17.05 -8.11 3.53
C PRO A 130 -17.85 -7.59 2.32
N GLU A 131 -18.91 -8.30 1.96
CA GLU A 131 -19.84 -7.91 0.91
C GLU A 131 -21.03 -7.12 1.46
N ALA A 132 -21.69 -6.36 0.59
CA ALA A 132 -23.02 -5.77 0.83
C ALA A 132 -23.18 -4.87 2.08
N MET A 133 -22.16 -4.09 2.45
CA MET A 133 -22.28 -3.09 3.51
C MET A 133 -22.85 -1.75 3.03
N ASN A 134 -23.69 -1.14 3.84
CA ASN A 134 -24.04 0.28 3.74
C ASN A 134 -22.90 1.17 4.29
N ARG A 135 -23.05 2.49 4.16
CA ARG A 135 -22.01 3.46 4.53
C ARG A 135 -21.71 3.48 6.02
N GLY A 136 -22.73 3.30 6.87
CA GLY A 136 -22.58 3.22 8.32
C GLY A 136 -21.85 1.94 8.75
N GLU A 137 -22.28 0.79 8.24
CA GLU A 137 -21.65 -0.50 8.48
C GLU A 137 -20.17 -0.52 8.03
N ALA A 138 -19.89 0.08 6.87
CA ALA A 138 -18.53 0.25 6.38
C ALA A 138 -17.67 1.11 7.32
N ALA A 139 -18.23 2.20 7.86
CA ALA A 139 -17.53 3.04 8.84
C ALA A 139 -17.23 2.27 10.13
N ASP A 140 -18.24 1.58 10.68
CA ASP A 140 -18.09 0.79 11.92
C ASP A 140 -17.13 -0.39 11.75
N TRP A 141 -17.07 -0.98 10.55
CA TRP A 141 -16.10 -2.02 10.22
C TRP A 141 -14.67 -1.47 10.16
N LEU A 142 -14.48 -0.32 9.51
CA LEU A 142 -13.19 0.34 9.39
C LEU A 142 -12.63 0.80 10.74
N ASP A 143 -13.49 1.30 11.64
CA ASP A 143 -13.07 1.68 12.99
C ASP A 143 -12.57 0.47 13.79
N ARG A 144 -13.28 -0.66 13.71
CA ARG A 144 -12.89 -1.90 14.40
C ARG A 144 -11.63 -2.54 13.83
N LYS A 145 -11.55 -2.69 12.50
CA LYS A 145 -10.46 -3.42 11.82
C LYS A 145 -9.22 -2.56 11.60
N GLY A 146 -9.39 -1.25 11.39
CA GLY A 146 -8.27 -0.32 11.29
C GLY A 146 -7.45 -0.25 12.58
N ALA A 147 -8.09 -0.34 13.74
CA ALA A 147 -7.40 -0.43 15.04
C ALA A 147 -6.50 -1.67 15.14
N HIS A 148 -6.89 -2.81 14.57
CA HIS A 148 -6.09 -4.03 14.60
C HIS A 148 -4.82 -3.92 13.75
N LEU A 149 -4.88 -3.24 12.61
CA LEU A 149 -3.69 -2.99 11.78
C LEU A 149 -2.71 -2.04 12.46
N LEU A 150 -3.21 -0.98 13.10
CA LEU A 150 -2.36 -0.07 13.88
C LEU A 150 -1.68 -0.78 15.06
N TYR A 151 -2.36 -1.73 15.70
CA TYR A 151 -1.76 -2.57 16.73
C TYR A 151 -0.64 -3.47 16.17
N LYS A 152 -0.87 -4.12 15.02
CA LYS A 152 0.12 -4.98 14.35
C LYS A 152 1.34 -4.19 13.80
N GLN A 153 1.19 -2.90 13.54
CA GLN A 153 2.29 -2.04 13.10
C GLN A 153 3.20 -1.59 14.27
N ASN A 154 2.65 -1.47 15.48
CA ASN A 154 3.35 -0.91 16.65
C ASN A 154 3.82 -1.97 17.67
N GLY A 155 3.52 -3.25 17.45
CA GLY A 155 3.93 -4.38 18.29
C GLY A 155 4.91 -5.27 17.56
#